data_AF-A0A7J9EVA6-F1
#
_entry.id   AF-A0A7J9EVA6-F1
#
_cell.length_a   1.000
_cell.length_b   1.000
_cell.length_c   1.000
_cell.angle_alpha   90.00
_cell.angle_beta   90.00
_cell.angle_gamma   90.00
#
_symmetry.space_group_name_H-M   'P 1'
#
loop_
_entity.id
_entity.type
_entity.pdbx_description
1 polymer ?
#
loop_
_entity_poly.entity_id
_entity_poly.type
_entity_poly.pdbx_seq_one_letter_code
_entity_poly.pdbx_strand_id
1 'polypeptide(L)'
;MRERLCLEVERLGLSAVIMGSRGFGAEKRGSDGKLGSVSDYCVHHCVCPVVVVRNPDDKDGGSGEPVVTIKEAEVEEEASKG
;
A
#
# COMPACT_ATOMS: atom_id res chain seq x y z
N MET A 1 -4.64 5.70 12.83
CA MET A 1 -3.33 6.01 12.20
C MET A 1 -3.41 6.03 10.68
N ARG A 2 -3.86 4.94 10.04
CA ARG A 2 -3.98 4.81 8.57
C ARG A 2 -4.82 5.90 7.88
N GLU A 3 -6.00 6.23 8.39
CA GLU A 3 -6.86 7.30 7.85
C GLU A 3 -6.18 8.67 7.93
N ARG A 4 -5.58 8.99 9.09
CA ARG A 4 -4.88 10.26 9.30
C ARG A 4 -3.67 10.43 8.37
N LEU A 5 -3.00 9.33 8.02
CA LEU A 5 -1.92 9.35 7.02
C LEU A 5 -2.46 9.75 5.65
N CYS A 6 -3.55 9.14 5.17
CA CYS A 6 -4.12 9.46 3.87
C CYS A 6 -4.57 10.94 3.78
N LEU A 7 -5.23 11.43 4.85
CA LEU A 7 -5.64 12.83 4.94
C LEU A 7 -4.44 13.80 4.86
N GLU A 8 -3.35 13.49 5.57
CA GLU A 8 -2.19 14.38 5.62
C GLU A 8 -1.39 14.36 4.32
N VAL A 9 -1.33 13.22 3.63
CA VAL A 9 -0.72 13.09 2.30
C VAL A 9 -1.42 14.00 1.29
N GLU A 10 -2.76 13.98 1.30
CA GLU A 10 -3.57 14.87 0.46
C GLU A 10 -3.37 16.34 0.86
N ARG A 11 -3.48 16.65 2.15
CA ARG A 11 -3.35 18.01 2.69
C ARG A 11 -2.01 18.66 2.34
N LEU A 12 -0.94 17.88 2.33
CA LEU A 12 0.42 18.33 2.02
C LEU A 12 0.74 18.29 0.51
N GLY A 13 -0.14 17.73 -0.32
CA GLY A 13 0.07 17.62 -1.76
C GLY A 13 1.26 16.74 -2.15
N LEU A 14 1.48 15.63 -1.44
CA LEU A 14 2.61 14.74 -1.72
C LEU A 14 2.41 13.99 -3.04
N SER A 15 3.50 13.81 -3.80
CA SER A 15 3.44 13.12 -5.09
C SER A 15 3.55 11.59 -4.99
N ALA A 16 4.06 11.05 -3.88
CA ALA A 16 4.16 9.62 -3.61
C ALA A 16 4.40 9.35 -2.12
N VAL A 17 4.07 8.13 -1.67
CA VAL A 17 4.35 7.65 -0.31
C VAL A 17 5.10 6.33 -0.34
N ILE A 18 6.17 6.25 0.46
CA ILE A 18 6.98 5.04 0.62
C ILE A 18 6.69 4.44 2.00
N MET A 19 6.35 3.16 2.05
CA MET A 19 6.07 2.45 3.30
C MET A 19 6.79 1.11 3.36
N GLY A 20 7.09 0.67 4.58
CA GLY A 20 7.50 -0.70 4.80
C GLY A 20 6.33 -1.68 4.59
N SER A 21 6.65 -2.92 4.26
CA SER A 21 5.68 -4.00 4.12
C SER A 21 5.11 -4.50 5.45
N ARG A 22 5.83 -4.28 6.56
CA ARG A 22 5.56 -4.85 7.88
C ARG A 22 5.27 -3.78 8.94
N GLY A 23 4.42 -4.14 9.91
CA GLY A 23 4.06 -3.30 11.05
C GLY A 23 4.65 -3.79 12.38
N PHE A 24 4.25 -3.15 13.47
CA PHE A 24 4.70 -3.48 14.82
C PHE A 24 4.35 -4.94 15.19
N GLY A 25 5.35 -5.71 15.66
CA GLY A 25 5.18 -7.13 16.03
C GLY A 25 5.20 -8.13 14.87
N ALA A 26 5.47 -7.68 13.63
CA ALA A 26 5.58 -8.56 12.47
C ALA A 26 6.78 -9.53 12.54
N GLU A 27 7.85 -9.18 13.26
CA GLU A 27 9.01 -10.06 13.48
C GLU A 27 8.65 -11.40 14.14
N LYS A 28 7.55 -11.44 14.91
CA LYS A 28 7.09 -12.62 15.64
C LYS A 28 6.14 -13.51 14.83
N ARG A 29 5.66 -13.04 13.67
CA ARG A 29 4.54 -13.67 12.92
C ARG A 29 4.94 -14.34 11.60
N GLY A 30 6.23 -14.38 11.25
CA GLY A 30 6.67 -14.97 9.99
C GLY A 30 6.34 -14.10 8.77
N SER A 31 7.00 -14.38 7.66
CA SER A 31 6.97 -13.60 6.41
C SER A 31 5.94 -14.14 5.40
N ASP A 32 4.68 -14.30 5.81
CA ASP A 32 3.60 -14.85 4.97
C ASP A 32 3.19 -13.96 3.77
N GLY A 33 4.04 -13.02 3.33
CA GLY A 33 3.80 -12.12 2.19
C GLY A 33 2.72 -11.06 2.41
N LYS A 34 2.06 -11.03 3.57
CA LYS A 34 0.97 -10.08 3.86
C LYS A 34 1.49 -8.67 4.13
N LEU A 35 0.70 -7.65 3.79
CA LEU A 35 0.97 -6.27 4.12
C LEU A 35 0.56 -5.96 5.57
N GLY A 36 1.28 -5.05 6.23
CA GLY A 36 0.87 -4.48 7.50
C GLY A 36 -0.42 -3.64 7.36
N SER A 37 -1.20 -3.51 8.44
CA SER A 37 -2.54 -2.89 8.42
C SER A 37 -2.59 -1.44 7.95
N VAL A 38 -1.51 -0.68 8.17
CA VAL A 38 -1.40 0.70 7.67
C VAL A 38 -1.06 0.69 6.19
N SER A 39 -0.07 -0.09 5.79
CA SER A 39 0.39 -0.16 4.39
C SER A 39 -0.70 -0.70 3.47
N ASP A 40 -1.41 -1.74 3.91
CA ASP A 40 -2.56 -2.33 3.22
C ASP A 40 -3.70 -1.34 3.00
N TYR A 41 -4.01 -0.51 4.01
CA TYR A 41 -5.02 0.51 3.86
C TYR A 41 -4.58 1.61 2.88
N CYS A 42 -3.35 2.07 2.99
CA CYS A 42 -2.86 3.14 2.14
C CYS A 42 -2.76 2.73 0.66
N VAL A 43 -2.40 1.48 0.31
CA VAL A 43 -2.38 1.06 -1.12
C VAL A 43 -3.76 1.07 -1.77
N HIS A 44 -4.85 0.99 -1.00
CA HIS A 44 -6.22 1.03 -1.52
C HIS A 44 -6.85 2.42 -1.46
N HIS A 45 -6.41 3.29 -0.56
CA HIS A 45 -7.13 4.52 -0.23
C HIS A 45 -6.30 5.81 -0.36
N CYS A 46 -5.00 5.73 -0.58
CA CYS A 46 -4.17 6.92 -0.70
C CYS A 46 -4.39 7.58 -2.07
N VAL A 47 -4.44 8.92 -2.08
CA VAL A 47 -4.68 9.71 -3.30
C VAL A 47 -3.49 9.76 -4.26
N CYS A 48 -2.32 9.28 -3.83
CA CYS A 48 -1.08 9.30 -4.60
C CYS A 48 -0.46 7.89 -4.70
N PRO A 49 0.46 7.64 -5.66
CA PRO A 49 1.19 6.39 -5.76
C PRO A 49 1.81 5.93 -4.45
N VAL A 50 1.61 4.65 -4.14
CA VAL A 50 2.13 4.01 -2.92
C VAL A 50 3.18 2.98 -3.29
N VAL A 51 4.37 3.13 -2.74
CA VAL A 51 5.49 2.19 -2.90
C VAL A 51 5.66 1.40 -1.61
N VAL A 52 5.50 0.08 -1.69
CA VAL A 52 5.75 -0.81 -0.55
C VAL A 52 7.11 -1.47 -0.70
N VAL A 53 7.99 -1.23 0.28
CA VAL A 53 9.32 -1.85 0.35
C VAL A 53 9.24 -3.11 1.21
N ARG A 54 9.52 -4.26 0.58
CA ARG A 54 9.68 -5.57 1.25
C ARG A 54 11.10 -5.71 1.79
N ASN A 55 11.28 -6.45 2.88
CA ASN A 55 12.62 -6.73 3.40
C ASN A 55 13.19 -7.95 2.65
N PRO A 56 14.50 -7.96 2.33
CA PRO A 56 15.16 -9.03 1.56
C PRO A 56 14.99 -10.44 2.14
N ASP A 57 14.71 -10.57 3.43
CA ASP A 57 14.44 -11.86 4.09
C ASP A 57 13.01 -12.38 3.85
N ASP A 58 12.10 -11.50 3.38
CA ASP A 58 10.81 -11.93 2.85
C ASP A 58 11.10 -12.66 1.54
N LYS A 59 10.78 -13.97 1.49
CA LYS A 59 10.99 -14.79 0.30
C LYS A 59 10.00 -14.39 -0.80
N ASP A 60 10.28 -13.28 -1.45
CA ASP A 60 9.65 -12.93 -2.71
C ASP A 60 10.30 -13.82 -3.76
N GLY A 61 9.61 -14.89 -4.17
CA GLY A 61 10.09 -15.88 -5.14
C GLY A 61 10.28 -15.34 -6.58
N GLY A 62 10.60 -14.05 -6.73
CA GLY A 62 10.83 -13.38 -8.02
C GLY A 62 12.30 -13.37 -8.42
N SER A 63 12.57 -13.35 -9.72
CA SER A 63 13.92 -13.32 -10.33
C SER A 63 14.70 -12.01 -10.08
N GLY A 64 14.17 -11.07 -9.29
CA GLY A 64 14.69 -9.70 -9.16
C GLY A 64 14.37 -8.80 -10.37
N GLU A 65 13.65 -9.33 -11.36
CA GLU A 65 13.25 -8.58 -12.55
C GLU A 65 11.98 -7.76 -12.27
N PRO A 66 11.92 -6.50 -12.75
CA PRO A 66 10.72 -5.69 -12.61
C PRO A 66 9.58 -6.26 -13.44
N VAL A 67 8.45 -6.52 -12.80
CA VAL A 67 7.21 -6.98 -13.44
C VAL A 67 6.16 -5.87 -13.35
N VAL A 68 5.48 -5.59 -14.46
CA VAL A 68 4.37 -4.64 -14.52
C VAL A 68 3.09 -5.41 -14.80
N THR A 69 2.10 -5.27 -13.92
CA THR A 69 0.76 -5.81 -14.09
C THR A 69 -0.24 -4.66 -14.23
N ILE A 70 -1.19 -4.81 -15.15
CA ILE A 70 -2.24 -3.82 -15.39
C ILE A 70 -3.56 -4.48 -14.96
N LYS A 71 -4.27 -3.85 -14.03
CA LYS A 71 -5.66 -4.20 -13.73
C LYS A 71 -6.55 -3.27 -14.53
N GLU A 72 -7.56 -3.81 -15.20
CA GLU A 72 -8.64 -3.01 -15.76
C GLU A 72 -9.43 -2.38 -14.61
N ALA A 73 -9.68 -1.07 -14.69
CA ALA A 73 -10.41 -0.34 -13.67
C ALA A 73 -11.91 -0.31 -14.05
N GLU A 74 -12.75 -0.92 -13.21
CA GLU A 74 -14.20 -0.73 -13.27
C GLU A 74 -14.53 0.57 -12.51
N VAL A 75 -15.14 1.54 -13.20
CA VAL A 75 -15.54 2.83 -12.61
C VAL A 75 -16.88 2.63 -11.90
N GLU A 76 -16.89 2.58 -10.58
CA GLU A 76 -18.13 2.67 -9.80
C GLU A 76 -18.55 4.14 -9.65
N GLU A 77 -19.74 4.46 -10.17
CA GLU A 77 -20.35 5.78 -10.07
C GLU A 77 -20.95 5.95 -8.66
N GLU A 78 -20.34 6.81 -7.84
CA GLU A 78 -20.89 7.23 -6.55
C GLU A 78 -22.20 8.00 -6.79
N ALA A 79 -23.32 7.31 -6.60
CA ALA A 79 -24.65 7.90 -6.64
C ALA A 79 -24.80 8.94 -5.50
N SER A 80 -24.69 10.22 -5.85
CA SER A 80 -25.09 11.34 -5.00
C SER A 80 -26.58 11.21 -4.67
N LYS A 81 -26.89 10.82 -3.42
CA LYS A 81 -28.24 11.00 -2.87
C LYS A 81 -28.35 12.42 -2.32
N GLY A 82 -29.14 13.24 -3.01
CA GLY A 82 -29.65 14.52 -2.51
C GLY A 82 -30.79 14.39 -1.51
#